data_AF-A0A920JIZ6-F1
#
_entry.id   AF-A0A920JIZ6-F1
#
_cell.length_a   1.000
_cell.length_b   1.000
_cell.length_c   1.000
_cell.angle_alpha   90.00
_cell.angle_beta   90.00
_cell.angle_gamma   90.00
#
_symmetry.space_group_name_H-M   'P 1'
#
loop_
_entity.id
_entity.type
_entity.pdbx_description
1 polymer ?
#
loop_
_entity_poly.entity_id
_entity_poly.type
_entity_poly.pdbx_seq_one_letter_code
_entity_poly.pdbx_strand_id
1 'polypeptide(L)' 'MKIMELKKKSKESLGEKYDIKEFHHVILGEGALPLDILEEKVDQYIENNL' A
#
# COMPACT_ATOMS: atom_id res chain seq x y z
N MET A 1 4.71 6.30 12.31
CA MET A 1 3.47 5.48 12.34
C MET A 1 3.46 4.68 11.06
N LYS A 2 3.44 3.35 11.14
CA LYS A 2 3.76 2.42 10.05
C LYS A 2 2.96 2.62 8.75
N ILE A 3 1.66 2.88 8.85
CA ILE A 3 0.80 3.10 7.66
C ILE A 3 1.26 4.32 6.84
N MET A 4 1.78 5.37 7.50
CA MET A 4 2.30 6.55 6.79
C MET A 4 3.60 6.25 6.03
N GLU A 5 4.43 5.35 6.57
CA GLU A 5 5.64 4.89 5.89
C GLU A 5 5.29 4.07 4.64
N LEU A 6 4.33 3.15 4.76
CA LEU A 6 3.81 2.36 3.61
C LEU A 6 3.21 3.24 2.53
N LYS A 7 2.45 4.27 2.92
CA LYS A 7 1.90 5.26 1.99
C LYS A 7 3.02 6.03 1.28
N LYS A 8 4.06 6.44 2.01
CA LYS A 8 5.21 7.14 1.44
C LYS A 8 5.96 6.24 0.44
N LYS A 9 6.26 4.99 0.81
CA LYS A 9 6.88 3.98 -0.06
C LYS A 9 6.10 3.79 -1.36
N SER A 10 4.77 3.64 -1.26
CA SER A 10 3.90 3.45 -2.42
C SER A 10 3.92 4.67 -3.36
N LYS A 11 3.87 5.88 -2.81
CA LYS A 11 3.95 7.13 -3.59
C LYS A 11 5.29 7.28 -4.31
N GLU A 12 6.38 7.00 -3.60
CA GLU A 12 7.74 7.11 -4.16
C GLU A 12 7.99 6.07 -5.25
N SER A 13 7.44 4.87 -5.11
CA SER A 13 7.64 3.78 -6.08
C SER A 13 6.78 3.92 -7.34
N LEU A 14 5.52 4.33 -7.19
CA LEU A 14 4.56 4.38 -8.30
C LEU A 14 4.50 5.75 -9.01
N GLY A 15 4.93 6.83 -8.36
CA GLY A 15 4.94 8.17 -8.97
C GLY A 15 3.55 8.58 -9.49
N GLU A 16 3.45 8.84 -10.79
CA GLU A 16 2.19 9.21 -11.45
C GLU A 16 1.14 8.09 -11.48
N LYS A 17 1.56 6.82 -11.35
CA LYS A 17 0.65 5.66 -11.29
C LYS A 17 0.04 5.47 -9.90
N TYR A 18 0.45 6.25 -8.90
CA TYR A 18 -0.08 6.11 -7.55
C TYR A 18 -1.54 6.57 -7.45
N ASP A 19 -2.44 5.66 -7.09
CA ASP A 19 -3.81 6.00 -6.68
C ASP A 19 -4.01 5.82 -5.15
N ILE A 20 -4.46 6.89 -4.49
CA ILE A 20 -4.78 6.89 -3.06
C ILE A 20 -5.99 6.00 -2.72
N LYS A 21 -6.95 5.86 -3.65
CA LYS A 21 -8.14 5.03 -3.46
C LYS A 21 -7.77 3.55 -3.47
N GLU A 22 -6.93 3.14 -4.42
CA GLU A 22 -6.41 1.77 -4.49
C GLU A 22 -5.55 1.45 -3.26
N PHE A 23 -4.65 2.37 -2.87
CA PHE A 23 -3.91 2.22 -1.63
C PHE A 23 -4.83 2.01 -0.42
N HIS A 24 -5.87 2.83 -0.24
CA HIS A 24 -6.81 2.63 0.85
C HIS A 24 -7.60 1.32 0.74
N HIS A 25 -7.89 0.85 -0.48
CA HIS A 25 -8.52 -0.46 -0.67
C HIS A 25 -7.60 -1.59 -0.21
N VAL A 26 -6.30 -1.52 -0.51
CA VAL A 26 -5.30 -2.48 -0.02
C VAL A 26 -5.23 -2.47 1.51
N ILE A 27 -5.30 -1.29 2.13
CA ILE A 27 -5.21 -1.14 3.60
C ILE A 27 -6.49 -1.56 4.32
N LEU A 28 -7.66 -1.31 3.75
CA LEU A 28 -8.96 -1.50 4.43
C LEU A 28 -9.74 -2.74 3.93
N GLY A 29 -9.32 -3.36 2.84
CA GLY A 29 -10.10 -4.34 2.09
C GLY A 29 -10.41 -5.63 2.85
N GLU A 30 -9.53 -6.06 3.75
CA GLU A 30 -9.70 -7.32 4.50
C GLU A 30 -9.84 -7.13 6.01
N GLY A 31 -10.12 -5.91 6.47
CA GLY A 31 -10.27 -5.60 7.89
C GLY A 31 -8.92 -5.49 8.62
N ALA A 32 -8.93 -5.80 9.92
CA ALA A 32 -7.74 -5.64 10.76
C ALA A 32 -6.72 -6.76 10.49
N LEU A 33 -5.72 -6.47 9.65
CA LEU A 33 -4.60 -7.35 9.38
C LEU A 33 -3.40 -7.05 10.30
N PRO A 34 -2.60 -8.07 10.63
CA PRO A 34 -1.24 -7.88 11.15
C PRO A 34 -0.42 -6.96 10.24
N LEU A 35 0.48 -6.18 10.83
CA LEU A 35 1.25 -5.16 10.09
C LEU A 35 2.18 -5.78 9.03
N ASP A 36 2.78 -6.92 9.31
CA ASP A 36 3.60 -7.71 8.39
C ASP A 36 2.82 -8.11 7.13
N ILE A 37 1.60 -8.62 7.28
CA ILE A 37 0.73 -8.96 6.14
C ILE A 37 0.33 -7.70 5.36
N LEU A 38 0.10 -6.58 6.06
CA LEU A 38 -0.21 -5.30 5.42
C LEU A 38 0.96 -4.79 4.57
N GLU A 39 2.20 -4.98 5.04
CA GLU A 39 3.41 -4.64 4.28
C GLU A 39 3.52 -5.48 3.00
N GLU A 40 3.35 -6.80 3.09
CA GLU A 40 3.39 -7.69 1.92
C GLU A 40 2.35 -7.31 0.86
N LYS A 41 1.13 -6.98 1.29
CA LYS A 41 0.06 -6.54 0.37
C LYS A 41 0.36 -5.21 -0.30
N VAL A 42 0.96 -4.27 0.42
CA VAL A 42 1.39 -3.00 -0.17
C VAL A 42 2.51 -3.24 -1.19
N ASP A 43 3.42 -4.17 -0.91
CA ASP A 43 4.51 -4.51 -1.83
C ASP A 43 3.98 -5.18 -3.10
N GLN A 44 3.02 -6.09 -2.98
CA GLN A 44 2.29 -6.67 -4.12
C GLN A 44 1.52 -5.61 -4.91
N TYR A 45 0.88 -4.66 -4.23
CA TYR A 45 0.20 -3.54 -4.89
C TYR A 45 1.18 -2.69 -5.71
N ILE A 46 2.37 -2.40 -5.17
CA ILE A 46 3.41 -1.67 -5.90
C ILE A 46 3.89 -2.48 -7.10
N GLU A 47 4.18 -3.76 -6.92
CA GLU A 47 4.67 -4.65 -7.99
C GLU A 47 3.67 -4.78 -9.14
N ASN A 48 2.38 -4.91 -8.83
CA ASN A 48 1.32 -5.02 -9.83
C ASN A 48 1.04 -3.72 -10.60
N ASN A 49 1.50 -2.57 -10.09
CA ASN A 49 1.25 -1.25 -10.69
C ASN A 49 2.52 -0.54 -11.19
N LEU A 50 3.69 -1.20 -11.12
CA LEU A 50 4.93 -0.72 -11.75
C LEU A 50 4.83 -0.65 -13.28
#